data_AF-A0A6C0HDL9-F1
#
_entry.id   AF-A0A6C0HDL9-F1
#
_cell.length_a   1.000
_cell.length_b   1.000
_cell.length_c   1.000
_cell.angle_alpha   90.00
_cell.angle_beta   90.00
_cell.angle_gamma   90.00
#
_symmetry.space_group_name_H-M   'P 1'
#
loop_
_entity.id
_entity.type
_entity.pdbx_description
1 polymer ?
#
loop_
_entity_poly.entity_id
_entity_poly.type
_entity_poly.pdbx_seq_one_letter_code
_entity_poly.pdbx_strand_id
1 'polypeptide(L)'
;MLIEAIRKRLDDYDKIKKYYTENKNTCNTEMDVAVRTAVMSIVILLFLYTVLFVMTIFYAFKCANTLKWPVYVPLLLLLLSFIPLYGGYFMIGIVIYGMMNCGGFCN
;
A
#
# COMPACT_ATOMS: atom_id res chain seq x y z
N MET A 1 -8.43 1.79 -0.91
CA MET A 1 -8.40 0.55 -0.07
C MET A 1 -7.29 0.53 0.97
N LEU A 2 -5.98 0.58 0.63
CA LEU A 2 -4.91 0.49 1.63
C LEU A 2 -4.78 1.75 2.51
N ILE A 3 -4.93 2.95 1.95
CA ILE A 3 -5.01 4.20 2.73
C ILE A 3 -6.23 4.23 3.65
N GLU A 4 -7.34 3.64 3.20
CA GLU A 4 -8.59 3.54 3.96
C GLU A 4 -8.48 2.48 5.07
N ALA A 5 -7.80 1.36 4.80
CA ALA A 5 -7.44 0.37 5.82
C ALA A 5 -6.46 0.94 6.84
N ILE A 6 -5.47 1.73 6.42
CA ILE A 6 -4.55 2.45 7.30
C ILE A 6 -5.31 3.48 8.14
N ARG A 7 -6.17 4.30 7.54
CA ARG A 7 -7.03 5.26 8.26
C ARG A 7 -7.91 4.55 9.29
N LYS A 8 -8.57 3.47 8.89
CA LYS A 8 -9.40 2.68 9.80
C LYS A 8 -8.59 2.12 10.98
N ARG A 9 -7.38 1.62 10.72
CA ARG A 9 -6.48 1.13 11.79
C ARG A 9 -5.95 2.25 12.69
N LEU A 10 -5.68 3.44 12.14
CA LEU A 10 -5.32 4.63 12.91
C LEU A 10 -6.49 5.12 13.79
N ASP A 11 -7.70 5.13 13.26
CA ASP A 11 -8.91 5.49 14.01
C ASP A 11 -9.19 4.47 15.13
N ASP A 12 -9.03 3.18 14.84
CA ASP A 12 -9.13 2.12 15.86
C ASP A 12 -8.06 2.28 16.95
N TYR A 13 -6.83 2.65 16.55
CA TYR A 13 -5.74 2.95 17.49
C TYR A 13 -6.07 4.12 18.41
N ASP A 14 -6.57 5.24 17.86
CA ASP A 14 -6.94 6.42 18.66
C ASP A 14 -8.12 6.13 19.59
N LYS A 15 -9.10 5.34 19.16
CA LYS A 15 -10.21 4.89 20.02
C LYS A 15 -9.73 4.02 21.18
N ILE A 16 -8.87 3.04 20.91
CA ILE A 16 -8.28 2.18 21.93
C ILE A 16 -7.49 3.04 22.92
N LYS A 17 -6.59 3.88 22.43
CA LYS A 17 -5.81 4.80 23.26
C LYS A 17 -6.71 5.65 24.15
N LYS A 18 -7.75 6.28 23.60
CA LYS A 18 -8.68 7.12 24.38
C LYS A 18 -9.41 6.34 25.47
N TYR A 19 -9.94 5.16 25.15
CA TYR A 19 -10.63 4.29 26.11
C TYR A 19 -9.74 3.91 27.31
N TYR A 20 -8.48 3.55 27.06
CA TYR A 20 -7.54 3.19 28.12
C TYR A 20 -6.96 4.39 28.88
N THR A 21 -6.87 5.57 28.25
CA THR A 21 -6.42 6.81 28.92
C THR A 21 -7.49 7.31 29.90
N GLU A 22 -8.76 7.08 29.60
CA GLU A 22 -9.90 7.47 30.46
C GLU A 22 -10.19 6.43 31.57
N ASN A 23 -9.87 5.15 31.37
CA ASN A 23 -10.01 4.08 32.38
C ASN A 23 -8.65 3.71 33.03
N LYS A 24 -8.25 4.48 34.06
CA LYS A 24 -6.97 4.41 34.80
C LYS A 24 -6.57 3.07 35.48
N ASN A 25 -7.29 1.96 35.32
CA ASN A 25 -7.16 0.79 36.21
C ASN A 25 -6.92 -0.59 35.55
N THR A 26 -6.46 -0.66 34.29
CA THR A 26 -6.06 -1.95 33.69
C THR A 26 -4.67 -1.87 33.07
N CYS A 27 -3.83 -2.85 33.45
CA CYS A 27 -2.38 -2.95 33.25
C CYS A 27 -1.81 -2.38 31.95
N ASN A 28 -0.78 -1.53 32.09
CA ASN A 28 0.04 -0.97 31.02
C ASN A 28 0.56 -2.00 29.99
N THR A 29 0.72 -3.27 30.38
CA THR A 29 1.27 -4.32 29.51
C THR A 29 0.30 -4.78 28.42
N GLU A 30 -1.00 -4.89 28.68
CA GLU A 30 -1.97 -5.30 27.65
C GLU A 30 -2.20 -4.20 26.61
N MET A 31 -2.17 -2.94 27.06
CA MET A 31 -2.22 -1.76 26.19
C MET A 31 -0.98 -1.67 25.29
N ASP A 32 0.23 -1.89 25.83
CA ASP A 32 1.47 -1.85 25.05
C ASP A 32 1.50 -2.96 23.99
N VAL A 33 0.98 -4.16 24.31
CA VAL A 33 0.88 -5.26 23.33
C VAL A 33 -0.11 -4.91 22.21
N ALA A 34 -1.32 -4.42 22.53
CA ALA A 34 -2.31 -4.06 21.51
C ALA A 34 -1.83 -2.92 20.60
N VAL A 35 -1.21 -1.89 21.19
CA VAL A 35 -0.59 -0.76 20.47
C VAL A 35 0.53 -1.26 19.57
N ARG A 36 1.45 -2.07 20.09
CA ARG A 36 2.56 -2.65 19.31
C ARG A 36 2.04 -3.50 18.16
N THR A 37 1.02 -4.33 18.38
CA THR A 37 0.41 -5.15 17.31
C THR A 37 -0.23 -4.28 16.23
N ALA A 38 -0.94 -3.21 16.59
CA ALA A 38 -1.54 -2.29 15.63
C ALA A 38 -0.46 -1.55 14.81
N VAL A 39 0.58 -1.03 15.47
CA VAL A 39 1.71 -0.35 14.82
C VAL A 39 2.46 -1.29 13.88
N MET A 40 2.78 -2.51 14.32
CA MET A 40 3.43 -3.52 13.48
C MET A 40 2.58 -3.87 12.25
N SER A 41 1.25 -3.96 12.41
CA SER A 41 0.34 -4.20 11.28
C SER A 41 0.35 -3.05 10.27
N ILE A 42 0.39 -1.80 10.73
CA ILE A 42 0.50 -0.61 9.86
C ILE A 42 1.84 -0.61 9.12
N VAL A 43 2.94 -0.92 9.80
CA VAL A 43 4.27 -0.99 9.19
C VAL A 43 4.32 -2.07 8.10
N ILE A 44 3.76 -3.25 8.34
CA ILE A 44 3.69 -4.32 7.34
C ILE A 44 2.86 -3.89 6.13
N LEU A 45 1.71 -3.25 6.35
CA LEU A 45 0.87 -2.75 5.26
C LEU A 45 1.58 -1.68 4.42
N LEU A 46 2.30 -0.75 5.06
CA LEU A 46 3.11 0.26 4.37
C LEU A 46 4.25 -0.37 3.58
N PHE A 47 4.92 -1.38 4.16
CA PHE A 47 5.99 -2.10 3.47
C PHE A 47 5.46 -2.83 2.21
N LEU A 48 4.37 -3.58 2.34
CA LEU A 48 3.73 -4.27 1.22
C LEU A 48 3.30 -3.29 0.12
N TYR A 49 2.73 -2.15 0.50
CA TYR A 49 2.35 -1.11 -0.46
C TYR A 49 3.57 -0.52 -1.18
N THR A 50 4.67 -0.29 -0.46
CA THR A 50 5.91 0.22 -1.04
C THR A 50 6.50 -0.77 -2.04
N VAL A 51 6.51 -2.07 -1.72
CA VAL A 51 6.95 -3.12 -2.64
C VAL A 51 6.08 -3.15 -3.89
N LEU A 52 4.75 -3.12 -3.72
CA LEU A 52 3.80 -3.08 -4.85
C LEU A 52 4.01 -1.85 -5.74
N PHE A 53 4.26 -0.68 -5.12
CA PHE A 53 4.50 0.57 -5.83
C PHE A 53 5.79 0.52 -6.65
N VAL A 54 6.88 -0.01 -6.10
CA VAL A 54 8.15 -0.20 -6.82
C VAL A 54 7.97 -1.15 -8.00
N MET A 55 7.26 -2.27 -7.81
CA MET A 55 6.95 -3.21 -8.88
C MET A 55 6.10 -2.57 -9.99
N THR A 56 5.16 -1.72 -9.61
CA THR A 56 4.31 -0.97 -10.55
C THR A 56 5.15 -0.05 -11.42
N ILE A 57 6.06 0.73 -10.83
CA ILE A 57 7.00 1.60 -11.56
C ILE A 57 7.84 0.75 -12.53
N PHE A 58 8.44 -0.33 -12.03
CA PHE A 58 9.28 -1.21 -12.82
C PHE A 58 8.56 -1.72 -14.07
N TYR A 59 7.36 -2.27 -13.90
CA TYR A 59 6.58 -2.81 -15.03
C TYR A 59 6.04 -1.72 -15.96
N ALA A 60 5.63 -0.57 -15.45
CA ALA A 60 5.16 0.55 -16.27
C ALA A 60 6.26 1.04 -17.23
N PHE A 61 7.49 1.24 -16.72
CA PHE A 61 8.62 1.65 -17.56
C PHE A 61 9.11 0.52 -18.47
N LYS A 62 9.15 -0.72 -17.98
CA LYS A 62 9.52 -1.88 -18.81
C LYS A 62 8.57 -2.03 -20.00
N CYS A 63 7.26 -1.97 -19.75
CA CYS A 63 6.26 -2.00 -20.81
C CYS A 63 6.33 -0.81 -21.75
N ALA A 64 6.62 0.40 -21.24
CA ALA A 64 6.78 1.56 -22.10
C ALA A 64 7.91 1.38 -23.13
N ASN A 65 9.02 0.76 -22.71
CA ASN A 65 10.12 0.44 -23.60
C ASN A 65 9.78 -0.71 -24.57
N THR A 66 9.19 -1.79 -24.09
CA THR A 66 8.89 -2.98 -24.92
C THR A 66 7.78 -2.71 -25.94
N LEU A 67 6.69 -2.07 -25.53
CA LEU A 67 5.52 -1.80 -26.36
C LEU A 67 5.58 -0.43 -27.06
N LYS A 68 6.69 0.31 -26.88
CA LYS A 68 6.89 1.67 -27.39
C LYS A 68 5.75 2.61 -27.02
N TRP A 69 5.29 2.53 -25.77
CA TRP A 69 4.31 3.50 -25.30
C TRP A 69 4.96 4.89 -25.23
N PRO A 70 4.20 5.94 -25.57
CA PRO A 70 4.69 7.28 -25.34
C PRO A 70 4.89 7.52 -23.84
N VAL A 71 5.94 8.27 -23.49
CA VAL A 71 6.43 8.48 -22.11
C VAL A 71 5.35 9.00 -21.15
N TYR A 72 4.32 9.68 -21.67
CA TYR A 72 3.21 10.15 -20.85
C TYR A 72 2.32 9.02 -20.29
N VAL A 73 2.30 7.83 -20.90
CA VAL A 73 1.46 6.70 -20.47
C VAL A 73 1.89 6.13 -19.11
N PRO A 74 3.17 5.75 -18.88
CA PRO A 74 3.61 5.35 -17.54
C PRO A 74 3.45 6.48 -16.52
N LEU A 75 3.62 7.75 -16.92
CA LEU A 75 3.36 8.90 -16.05
C LEU A 75 1.89 9.00 -15.63
N LEU A 76 0.95 8.82 -16.57
CA LEU A 76 -0.49 8.83 -16.31
C LEU A 76 -0.89 7.68 -15.36
N LEU A 77 -0.35 6.48 -15.61
CA LEU A 77 -0.58 5.30 -14.76
C LEU A 77 -0.03 5.48 -13.34
N LEU A 78 1.10 6.18 -13.19
CA LEU A 78 1.63 6.57 -11.88
C LEU A 78 0.73 7.58 -11.18
N LEU A 79 0.22 8.60 -11.89
CA LEU A 79 -0.72 9.57 -11.30
C LEU A 79 -1.99 8.88 -10.79
N LEU A 80 -2.53 7.91 -11.55
CA LEU A 80 -3.68 7.10 -11.14
C LEU A 80 -3.39 6.23 -9.90
N SER A 81 -2.13 5.84 -9.70
CA SER A 81 -1.68 5.06 -8.54
C SER A 81 -1.72 5.86 -7.23
N PHE A 82 -1.68 7.20 -7.29
CA PHE A 82 -1.78 8.06 -6.10
C PHE A 82 -3.23 8.32 -5.66
N ILE A 83 -4.23 7.88 -6.42
CA ILE A 83 -5.63 8.07 -6.05
C ILE A 83 -5.97 7.17 -4.83
N PRO A 84 -6.41 7.72 -3.69
CA PRO A 84 -6.50 6.95 -2.43
C PRO A 84 -7.45 5.74 -2.45
N LEU A 85 -8.50 5.81 -3.28
CA LEU A 85 -9.51 4.77 -3.40
C LEU A 85 -9.11 3.70 -4.41
N TYR A 86 -8.64 4.12 -5.59
CA TYR A 86 -8.42 3.26 -6.75
C TYR A 86 -6.95 2.89 -7.00
N GLY A 87 -6.01 3.62 -6.40
CA GLY A 87 -4.58 3.51 -6.70
C GLY A 87 -4.02 2.11 -6.44
N GLY A 88 -4.47 1.44 -5.37
CA GLY A 88 -4.08 0.05 -5.10
C GLY A 88 -4.54 -0.93 -6.17
N TYR A 89 -5.75 -0.76 -6.73
CA TYR A 89 -6.25 -1.60 -7.82
C TYR A 89 -5.50 -1.34 -9.13
N PHE A 90 -5.20 -0.08 -9.42
CA PHE A 90 -4.38 0.29 -10.57
C PHE A 90 -2.98 -0.30 -10.49
N MET A 91 -2.33 -0.22 -9.32
CA MET A 91 -1.02 -0.83 -9.10
C MET A 91 -1.03 -2.35 -9.34
N ILE A 92 -2.00 -3.06 -8.75
CA ILE A 92 -2.15 -4.51 -8.98
C ILE A 92 -2.39 -4.81 -10.47
N GLY A 93 -3.26 -4.05 -11.12
CA GLY A 93 -3.57 -4.21 -12.54
C GLY A 93 -2.35 -4.01 -13.44
N ILE A 94 -1.55 -2.97 -13.20
CA ILE A 94 -0.31 -2.69 -13.94
C ILE A 94 0.72 -3.77 -13.69
N VAL A 95 0.87 -4.26 -12.45
CA VAL A 95 1.80 -5.35 -12.14
C VAL A 95 1.41 -6.64 -12.87
N ILE A 96 0.14 -7.05 -12.82
CA ILE A 96 -0.35 -8.24 -13.53
C ILE A 96 -0.19 -8.08 -15.05
N TYR A 97 -0.63 -6.94 -15.60
CA TYR A 97 -0.48 -6.64 -17.03
C TYR A 97 0.99 -6.65 -17.44
N GLY A 98 1.85 -6.05 -16.63
CA GLY A 98 3.28 -6.00 -16.83
C GLY A 98 3.92 -7.36 -16.81
N MET A 99 3.56 -8.22 -15.86
CA MET A 99 4.01 -9.61 -15.79
C MET A 99 3.62 -10.41 -17.04
N MET A 100 2.38 -10.26 -17.51
CA MET A 100 1.86 -11.01 -18.66
C MET A 100 2.45 -10.55 -20.00
N ASN A 101 2.59 -9.23 -20.20
CA ASN A 101 2.93 -8.67 -21.53
C ASN A 101 4.40 -8.26 -21.66
N CYS A 102 5.05 -7.94 -20.54
CA CYS A 102 6.40 -7.38 -20.51
C CYS A 102 7.32 -8.12 -19.53
N GLY A 103 6.78 -9.08 -18.76
CA GLY A 103 7.47 -9.87 -17.76
C GLY A 103 8.09 -11.14 -18.32
N GLY A 104 7.85 -11.46 -19.60
CA GLY A 104 8.48 -12.58 -20.29
C GLY A 104 10.00 -12.54 -20.16
N PHE A 105 10.54 -13.50 -19.41
CA PHE A 105 11.91 -13.96 -19.53
C PHE A 105 12.02 -14.80 -20.81
N CYS A 106 12.00 -14.15 -21.97
CA CYS A 106 12.52 -14.74 -23.20
C CYS A 106 13.32 -13.64 -23.92
N ASN A 107 14.63 -13.64 -23.68
CA ASN A 107 15.52 -13.91 -24.80
C ASN A 107 15.79 -15.41 -24.78
#